data_AF-A0A6L5F5F9-F1
#
_entry.id   AF-A0A6L5F5F9-F1
#
_cell.length_a   1.000
_cell.length_b   1.000
_cell.length_c   1.000
_cell.angle_alpha   90.00
_cell.angle_beta   90.00
_cell.angle_gamma   90.00
#
_symmetry.space_group_name_H-M   'P 1'
#
loop_
_entity.id
_entity.type
_entity.pdbx_description
1 polymer ?
#
loop_
_entity_poly.entity_id
_entity_poly.type
_entity_poly.pdbx_seq_one_letter_code
_entity_poly.pdbx_strand_id
1 'polypeptide(L)'
;MTLAILTALAAAIIGLRASWSSPCGESIVTTVHPLAEDARGRSWAPTALTFTLATIITASVLGAALGGVGSLLPISEDVSLFIVAGFLLTGGALDLLGRPPSTTRQLNENWLTTYRGWVIGAGYGAQLGSGFATVVPSWTGYALVPMLLLSGDVLSGAALGIAFGLGRVLAVAPAALIRDRSALLAVPDRWVGAEPVIAMVTSVAVAVIGLIALTGSFSLPAVGLGVIAIVVASVVVGLRSRANRGDVVVS
;
A
#
# COMPACT_ATOMS: atom_id res chain seq x y z
N MET A 1 8.22 -17.15 14.37
CA MET A 1 7.67 -15.92 14.99
C MET A 1 8.20 -14.65 14.34
N THR A 2 9.52 -14.41 14.28
CA THR A 2 10.12 -13.21 13.67
C THR A 2 9.67 -12.96 12.23
N LEU A 3 9.57 -14.01 11.42
CA LEU A 3 9.21 -13.91 10.00
C LEU A 3 7.74 -13.54 9.74
N ALA A 4 6.83 -14.07 10.57
CA ALA A 4 5.42 -13.70 10.54
C ALA A 4 5.23 -12.21 10.90
N ILE A 5 6.01 -11.70 11.86
CA ILE A 5 5.99 -10.29 12.24
C ILE A 5 6.52 -9.42 11.08
N LEU A 6 7.63 -9.82 10.45
CA LEU A 6 8.22 -9.06 9.34
C LEU A 6 7.29 -8.99 8.12
N THR A 7 6.64 -10.11 7.77
CA THR A 7 5.70 -10.15 6.64
C THR A 7 4.40 -9.39 6.94
N ALA A 8 3.87 -9.47 8.16
CA ALA A 8 2.73 -8.65 8.58
C ALA A 8 3.08 -7.15 8.57
N LEU A 9 4.28 -6.78 9.04
CA LEU A 9 4.76 -5.41 8.99
C LEU A 9 4.91 -4.92 7.54
N ALA A 10 5.49 -5.73 6.65
CA ALA A 10 5.59 -5.40 5.23
C ALA A 10 4.20 -5.20 4.61
N ALA A 11 3.22 -6.06 4.90
CA ALA A 11 1.85 -5.92 4.40
C ALA A 11 1.22 -4.61 4.87
N ALA A 12 1.39 -4.25 6.14
CA ALA A 12 0.91 -2.97 6.68
C ALA A 12 1.59 -1.77 6.02
N ILE A 13 2.90 -1.82 5.79
CA ILE A 13 3.65 -0.75 5.11
C ILE A 13 3.20 -0.62 3.64
N ILE A 14 2.96 -1.73 2.95
CA ILE A 14 2.40 -1.73 1.58
C ILE A 14 1.03 -1.06 1.56
N GLY A 15 0.17 -1.38 2.53
CA GLY A 15 -1.14 -0.74 2.69
C GLY A 15 -1.02 0.76 2.91
N LEU A 16 -0.16 1.17 3.84
CA LEU A 16 0.10 2.58 4.14
C LEU A 16 0.62 3.32 2.91
N ARG A 17 1.63 2.77 2.24
CA ARG A 17 2.22 3.33 1.02
C ARG A 17 1.15 3.57 -0.03
N ALA A 18 0.31 2.57 -0.30
CA ALA A 18 -0.70 2.65 -1.34
C ALA A 18 -1.81 3.65 -1.03
N SER A 19 -2.10 3.91 0.24
CA SER A 19 -3.02 4.99 0.61
C SER A 19 -2.41 6.37 0.58
N TRP A 20 -1.09 6.51 0.70
CA TRP A 20 -0.40 7.81 0.64
C TRP A 20 0.03 8.21 -0.76
N SER A 21 0.00 7.29 -1.73
CA SER A 21 0.30 7.60 -3.11
C SER A 21 -0.81 8.41 -3.79
N SER A 22 -0.40 9.45 -4.49
CA SER A 22 -1.25 10.20 -5.41
C SER A 22 -1.53 9.36 -6.66
N PRO A 23 -2.79 9.17 -7.11
CA PRO A 23 -3.99 9.94 -6.74
C PRO A 23 -4.91 9.30 -5.68
N CYS A 24 -4.65 8.08 -5.20
CA CYS A 24 -5.58 7.34 -4.34
C CYS A 24 -5.84 8.03 -2.99
N GLY A 25 -4.78 8.46 -2.30
CA GLY A 25 -4.89 9.11 -0.99
C GLY A 25 -5.59 10.46 -1.05
N GLU A 26 -5.15 11.29 -1.99
CA GLU A 26 -5.69 12.63 -2.21
C GLU A 26 -7.20 12.58 -2.50
N SER A 27 -7.65 11.62 -3.30
CA SER A 27 -9.06 11.47 -3.63
C SER A 27 -9.93 11.18 -2.39
N ILE A 28 -9.45 10.36 -1.45
CA ILE A 28 -10.19 10.03 -0.23
C ILE A 28 -10.24 11.25 0.69
N VAL A 29 -9.10 11.92 0.89
CA VAL A 29 -8.97 13.08 1.78
C VAL A 29 -9.83 14.25 1.31
N THR A 30 -9.98 14.43 -0.01
CA THR A 30 -10.78 15.52 -0.60
C THR A 30 -12.26 15.17 -0.76
N THR A 31 -12.63 13.89 -0.72
CA THR A 31 -14.01 13.43 -1.00
C THR A 31 -14.78 13.01 0.25
N VAL A 32 -14.09 12.38 1.20
CA VAL A 32 -14.65 11.69 2.38
C VAL A 32 -14.08 12.30 3.66
N HIS A 33 -14.56 13.49 4.01
CA HIS A 33 -14.17 14.21 5.22
C HIS A 33 -15.37 14.89 5.90
N PRO A 34 -15.28 15.29 7.18
CA PRO A 34 -16.40 15.87 7.93
C PRO A 34 -17.09 17.02 7.21
N LEU A 35 -16.34 18.02 6.76
CA LEU A 35 -16.90 19.17 6.06
C LEU A 35 -17.67 18.81 4.77
N ALA A 36 -17.27 17.76 4.04
CA ALA A 36 -17.97 17.33 2.83
C ALA A 36 -19.26 16.56 3.15
N GLU A 37 -19.27 15.75 4.21
CA GLU A 37 -20.47 15.06 4.66
C GLU A 37 -21.49 16.04 5.27
N ASP A 38 -21.02 17.03 6.03
CA ASP A 38 -21.86 18.10 6.60
C ASP A 38 -22.53 18.93 5.48
N ALA A 39 -21.78 19.28 4.43
CA ALA A 39 -22.32 19.96 3.24
C ALA A 39 -23.39 19.12 2.50
N ARG A 40 -23.38 17.80 2.68
CA ARG A 40 -24.37 16.86 2.13
C ARG A 40 -25.49 16.53 3.13
N GLY A 41 -25.51 17.14 4.32
CA GLY A 41 -26.48 16.86 5.38
C GLY A 41 -26.31 15.48 6.02
N ARG A 42 -25.08 14.96 6.10
CA ARG A 42 -24.75 13.60 6.57
C ARG A 42 -23.69 13.66 7.66
N SER A 43 -23.68 12.67 8.54
CA SER A 43 -22.59 12.51 9.51
C SER A 43 -21.43 11.72 8.90
N TRP A 44 -20.21 12.11 9.22
CA TRP A 44 -19.00 11.46 8.72
C TRP A 44 -18.69 10.11 9.38
N ALA A 45 -19.05 9.94 10.66
CA ALA A 45 -18.68 8.76 11.44
C ALA A 45 -19.19 7.43 10.81
N PRO A 46 -20.45 7.30 10.35
CA PRO A 46 -20.91 6.10 9.67
C PRO A 46 -20.15 5.79 8.38
N THR A 47 -19.81 6.84 7.60
CA THR A 47 -19.04 6.71 6.36
C THR A 47 -17.62 6.21 6.64
N ALA A 48 -16.93 6.82 7.62
CA ALA A 48 -15.59 6.41 8.03
C ALA A 48 -15.55 4.98 8.63
N LEU A 49 -16.57 4.62 9.44
CA LEU A 49 -16.67 3.30 10.04
C LEU A 49 -16.90 2.22 8.98
N THR A 50 -17.86 2.43 8.08
CA THR A 50 -18.14 1.46 7.00
C THR A 50 -16.98 1.33 6.03
N PHE A 51 -16.29 2.43 5.73
CA PHE A 51 -15.03 2.39 4.98
C PHE A 51 -13.99 1.51 5.66
N THR A 52 -13.76 1.72 6.95
CA THR A 52 -12.76 1.00 7.74
C THR A 52 -13.07 -0.50 7.76
N LEU A 53 -14.30 -0.86 8.11
CA LEU A 53 -14.75 -2.24 8.20
C LEU A 53 -14.69 -2.92 6.82
N ALA A 54 -15.21 -2.28 5.78
CA ALA A 54 -15.20 -2.86 4.44
C ALA A 54 -13.77 -3.06 3.90
N THR A 55 -12.85 -2.14 4.19
CA THR A 55 -11.43 -2.26 3.82
C THR A 55 -10.80 -3.49 4.47
N ILE A 56 -10.95 -3.62 5.79
CA ILE A 56 -10.34 -4.72 6.55
C ILE A 56 -10.97 -6.06 6.17
N ILE A 57 -12.30 -6.12 6.07
CA ILE A 57 -13.04 -7.35 5.71
C ILE A 57 -12.68 -7.80 4.30
N THR A 58 -12.65 -6.87 3.33
CA THR A 58 -12.35 -7.27 1.94
C THR A 58 -10.91 -7.73 1.80
N ALA A 59 -9.97 -7.03 2.44
CA ALA A 59 -8.57 -7.42 2.46
C ALA A 59 -8.35 -8.78 3.14
N SER A 60 -9.03 -9.04 4.27
CA SER A 60 -8.93 -10.30 5.00
C SER A 60 -9.53 -11.46 4.22
N VAL A 61 -10.69 -11.26 3.56
CA VAL A 61 -11.32 -12.29 2.71
C VAL A 61 -10.46 -12.62 1.50
N LEU A 62 -9.89 -11.61 0.83
CA LEU A 62 -8.97 -11.84 -0.29
C LEU A 62 -7.68 -12.55 0.17
N GLY A 63 -7.13 -12.13 1.30
CA GLY A 63 -5.99 -12.79 1.92
C GLY A 63 -6.28 -14.25 2.25
N ALA A 64 -7.41 -14.52 2.90
CA ALA A 64 -7.88 -15.87 3.24
C ALA A 64 -8.04 -16.75 2.00
N ALA A 65 -8.66 -16.20 0.94
CA ALA A 65 -8.86 -16.91 -0.31
C ALA A 65 -7.52 -17.23 -1.00
N LEU A 66 -6.61 -16.26 -1.11
CA LEU A 66 -5.30 -16.48 -1.73
C LEU A 66 -4.41 -17.41 -0.91
N GLY A 67 -4.39 -17.29 0.43
CA GLY A 67 -3.67 -18.22 1.30
C GLY A 67 -4.22 -19.63 1.22
N GLY A 68 -5.55 -19.77 1.13
CA GLY A 68 -6.22 -21.04 0.86
C GLY A 68 -5.82 -21.66 -0.48
N VAL A 69 -5.79 -20.87 -1.57
CA VAL A 69 -5.27 -21.33 -2.88
C VAL A 69 -3.79 -21.71 -2.78
N GLY A 70 -3.02 -20.93 -2.02
CA GLY A 70 -1.61 -21.16 -1.72
C GLY A 70 -1.33 -22.51 -1.08
N SER A 71 -2.21 -22.96 -0.19
CA SER A 71 -2.09 -24.25 0.48
C SER A 71 -2.10 -25.45 -0.48
N LEU A 72 -2.58 -25.25 -1.71
CA LEU A 72 -2.62 -26.28 -2.76
C LEU A 72 -1.34 -26.30 -3.62
N LEU A 73 -0.46 -25.31 -3.46
CA LEU A 73 0.78 -25.21 -4.23
C LEU A 73 1.88 -26.05 -3.57
N PRO A 74 2.54 -26.97 -4.29
CA PRO A 74 3.63 -27.79 -3.75
C PRO A 74 4.95 -26.99 -3.73
N ILE A 75 4.97 -25.85 -3.05
CA ILE A 75 6.12 -24.95 -2.92
C ILE A 75 6.63 -25.04 -1.48
N SER A 76 7.94 -25.24 -1.31
CA SER A 76 8.54 -25.26 0.02
C SER A 76 8.53 -23.86 0.65
N GLU A 77 8.50 -23.80 1.98
CA GLU A 77 8.54 -22.54 2.73
C GLU A 77 9.76 -21.68 2.32
N ASP A 78 10.93 -22.29 2.15
CA ASP A 78 12.15 -21.59 1.73
C ASP A 78 12.01 -20.91 0.35
N VAL A 79 11.36 -21.58 -0.61
CA VAL A 79 11.12 -21.03 -1.95
C VAL A 79 10.07 -19.93 -1.88
N SER A 80 9.00 -20.13 -1.11
CA SER A 80 7.98 -19.12 -0.86
C SER A 80 8.60 -17.83 -0.30
N LEU A 81 9.47 -17.98 0.70
CA LEU A 81 10.18 -16.86 1.32
C LEU A 81 11.14 -16.18 0.37
N PHE A 82 11.91 -16.96 -0.41
CA PHE A 82 12.80 -16.41 -1.42
C PHE A 82 12.03 -15.53 -2.43
N ILE A 83 10.90 -16.03 -2.93
CA ILE A 83 10.04 -15.31 -3.87
C ILE A 83 9.50 -14.04 -3.23
N VAL A 84 8.86 -14.14 -2.06
CA VAL A 84 8.30 -12.98 -1.35
C VAL A 84 9.38 -11.93 -1.09
N ALA A 85 10.53 -12.35 -0.56
CA ALA A 85 11.62 -11.45 -0.23
C ALA A 85 12.21 -10.78 -1.49
N GLY A 86 12.30 -11.51 -2.60
CA GLY A 86 12.66 -10.96 -3.91
C GLY A 86 11.68 -9.89 -4.39
N PHE A 87 10.36 -10.13 -4.27
CA PHE A 87 9.32 -9.15 -4.61
C PHE A 87 9.37 -7.89 -3.73
N LEU A 88 9.56 -8.05 -2.41
CA LEU A 88 9.69 -6.91 -1.49
C LEU A 88 10.91 -6.06 -1.82
N LEU A 89 12.04 -6.71 -2.05
CA LEU A 89 13.32 -6.06 -2.33
C LEU A 89 13.31 -5.34 -3.69
N THR A 90 12.82 -6.01 -4.74
CA THR A 90 12.72 -5.42 -6.08
C THR A 90 11.63 -4.34 -6.14
N GLY A 91 10.46 -4.56 -5.54
CA GLY A 91 9.38 -3.58 -5.47
C GLY A 91 9.81 -2.30 -4.76
N GLY A 92 10.47 -2.42 -3.60
CA GLY A 92 11.01 -1.28 -2.86
C GLY A 92 12.09 -0.54 -3.64
N ALA A 93 12.95 -1.24 -4.38
CA ALA A 93 13.97 -0.61 -5.23
C ALA A 93 13.35 0.14 -6.42
N LEU A 94 12.37 -0.48 -7.11
CA LEU A 94 11.69 0.12 -8.25
C LEU A 94 10.87 1.35 -7.85
N ASP A 95 10.28 1.36 -6.65
CA ASP A 95 9.57 2.53 -6.13
C ASP A 95 10.48 3.76 -5.96
N LEU A 96 11.79 3.56 -5.75
CA LEU A 96 12.76 4.66 -5.71
C LEU A 96 13.03 5.26 -7.11
N LEU A 97 12.88 4.44 -8.15
CA LEU A 97 13.05 4.82 -9.56
C LEU A 97 11.80 5.52 -10.12
N GLY A 98 10.61 5.19 -9.60
CA GLY A 98 9.37 5.84 -10.03
C GLY A 98 8.12 5.00 -9.75
N ARG A 99 7.01 5.44 -10.33
CA ARG A 99 5.69 4.82 -10.17
C ARG A 99 5.46 3.78 -11.27
N PRO A 100 4.72 2.69 -11.02
CA PRO A 100 4.29 1.80 -12.10
C PRO A 100 3.31 2.52 -13.04
N PRO A 101 3.19 2.08 -14.30
CA PRO A 101 2.15 2.55 -15.20
C PRO A 101 0.78 2.28 -14.57
N SER A 102 -0.08 3.29 -14.50
CA SER A 102 -1.40 3.16 -13.87
C SER A 102 -2.50 3.78 -14.72
N THR A 103 -3.68 3.18 -14.69
CA THR A 103 -4.87 3.67 -15.40
C THR A 103 -5.52 4.82 -14.63
N THR A 104 -6.06 5.81 -15.35
CA THR A 104 -6.69 6.98 -14.73
C THR A 104 -8.09 6.66 -14.19
N ARG A 105 -8.35 7.15 -12.96
CA ARG A 105 -9.64 7.38 -12.28
C ARG A 105 -10.57 6.15 -12.13
N GLN A 106 -10.62 5.60 -10.92
CA GLN A 106 -11.32 4.32 -10.66
C GLN A 106 -12.60 4.45 -9.81
N LEU A 107 -13.24 5.62 -9.77
CA LEU A 107 -14.55 5.72 -9.14
C LEU A 107 -15.45 6.73 -9.83
N ASN A 108 -16.73 6.39 -9.89
CA ASN A 108 -17.75 7.20 -10.52
C ASN A 108 -18.23 8.27 -9.51
N GLU A 109 -17.98 9.54 -9.81
CA GLU A 109 -18.34 10.67 -8.93
C GLU A 109 -19.85 10.75 -8.65
N ASN A 110 -20.68 10.18 -9.55
CA ASN A 110 -22.13 10.16 -9.37
C ASN A 110 -22.54 9.43 -8.08
N TRP A 111 -21.71 8.50 -7.58
CA TRP A 111 -21.99 7.79 -6.33
C TRP A 111 -22.09 8.72 -5.13
N LEU A 112 -21.34 9.84 -5.14
CA LEU A 112 -21.30 10.81 -4.05
C LEU A 112 -22.64 11.51 -3.83
N THR A 113 -23.36 11.76 -4.92
CA THR A 113 -24.67 12.42 -4.92
C THR A 113 -25.83 11.42 -4.85
N THR A 114 -25.64 10.19 -5.35
CA THR A 114 -26.74 9.20 -5.45
C THR A 114 -26.91 8.35 -4.19
N TYR A 115 -25.82 7.92 -3.55
CA TYR A 115 -25.89 6.95 -2.45
C TYR A 115 -25.71 7.58 -1.07
N ARG A 116 -26.14 6.86 -0.03
CA ARG A 116 -25.92 7.24 1.37
C ARG A 116 -24.43 7.13 1.74
N GLY A 117 -23.98 7.95 2.68
CA GLY A 117 -22.57 7.98 3.14
C GLY A 117 -22.01 6.60 3.51
N TRP A 118 -22.78 5.76 4.20
CA TRP A 118 -22.34 4.41 4.56
C TRP A 118 -22.16 3.46 3.36
N VAL A 119 -22.94 3.63 2.29
CA VAL A 119 -22.80 2.84 1.04
C VAL A 119 -21.54 3.28 0.31
N ILE A 120 -21.29 4.59 0.27
CA ILE A 120 -20.07 5.17 -0.29
C ILE A 120 -18.86 4.64 0.50
N GLY A 121 -18.89 4.74 1.82
CA GLY A 121 -17.85 4.23 2.70
C GLY A 121 -17.56 2.75 2.44
N ALA A 122 -18.59 1.90 2.46
CA ALA A 122 -18.44 0.48 2.20
C ALA A 122 -17.87 0.18 0.79
N GLY A 123 -18.38 0.84 -0.25
CA GLY A 123 -17.93 0.63 -1.63
C GLY A 123 -16.48 1.07 -1.87
N TYR A 124 -16.10 2.24 -1.37
CA TYR A 124 -14.71 2.70 -1.41
C TYR A 124 -13.79 1.78 -0.60
N GLY A 125 -14.22 1.42 0.61
CA GLY A 125 -13.45 0.56 1.49
C GLY A 125 -13.19 -0.81 0.87
N ALA A 126 -14.22 -1.45 0.30
CA ALA A 126 -14.07 -2.73 -0.36
C ALA A 126 -13.10 -2.68 -1.56
N GLN A 127 -13.20 -1.64 -2.40
CA GLN A 127 -12.31 -1.47 -3.55
C GLN A 127 -10.85 -1.29 -3.13
N LEU A 128 -10.58 -0.44 -2.12
CA LEU A 128 -9.22 -0.23 -1.61
C LEU A 128 -8.69 -1.43 -0.85
N GLY A 129 -9.54 -2.11 -0.09
CA GLY A 129 -9.24 -3.35 0.61
C GLY A 129 -8.82 -4.47 -0.35
N SER A 130 -9.31 -4.46 -1.59
CA SER A 130 -8.87 -5.43 -2.60
C SER A 130 -7.44 -5.20 -3.10
N GLY A 131 -6.89 -3.99 -2.95
CA GLY A 131 -5.54 -3.64 -3.38
C GLY A 131 -5.32 -3.50 -4.89
N PHE A 132 -6.15 -4.13 -5.72
CA PHE A 132 -5.98 -4.21 -7.20
C PHE A 132 -7.19 -3.73 -8.01
N ALA A 133 -8.35 -3.54 -7.37
CA ALA A 133 -9.50 -2.92 -8.03
C ALA A 133 -9.40 -1.38 -8.13
N THR A 134 -8.27 -0.82 -7.70
CA THR A 134 -7.94 0.62 -7.75
C THR A 134 -6.57 0.81 -8.39
N VAL A 135 -6.13 2.05 -8.59
CA VAL A 135 -4.78 2.37 -9.08
C VAL A 135 -3.75 1.69 -8.17
N VAL A 136 -2.94 0.79 -8.76
CA VAL A 136 -1.75 0.25 -8.09
C VAL A 136 -0.68 1.33 -8.15
N PRO A 137 -0.34 1.97 -7.02
CA PRO A 137 0.38 3.23 -7.09
C PRO A 137 1.88 3.09 -6.79
N SER A 138 2.31 1.87 -6.48
CA SER A 138 3.68 1.52 -6.11
C SER A 138 4.02 0.12 -6.62
N TRP A 139 5.28 -0.08 -6.99
CA TRP A 139 5.80 -1.39 -7.39
C TRP A 139 5.73 -2.39 -6.24
N THR A 140 5.96 -1.92 -5.01
CA THR A 140 5.82 -2.74 -3.80
C THR A 140 4.38 -3.27 -3.62
N GLY A 141 3.37 -2.60 -4.18
CA GLY A 141 1.99 -3.09 -4.18
C GLY A 141 1.84 -4.48 -4.81
N TYR A 142 2.63 -4.80 -5.82
CA TYR A 142 2.62 -6.12 -6.47
C TYR A 142 3.17 -7.23 -5.57
N ALA A 143 3.96 -6.91 -4.54
CA ALA A 143 4.46 -7.91 -3.58
C ALA A 143 3.35 -8.47 -2.68
N LEU A 144 2.20 -7.78 -2.57
CA LEU A 144 1.09 -8.25 -1.73
C LEU A 144 0.52 -9.59 -2.23
N VAL A 145 0.33 -9.78 -3.54
CA VAL A 145 -0.21 -11.03 -4.09
C VAL A 145 0.64 -12.24 -3.73
N PRO A 146 1.96 -12.28 -4.03
CA PRO A 146 2.79 -13.41 -3.64
C PRO A 146 2.86 -13.56 -2.11
N MET A 147 2.81 -12.48 -1.31
CA MET A 147 2.74 -12.62 0.15
C MET A 147 1.48 -13.34 0.61
N LEU A 148 0.31 -12.97 0.08
CA LEU A 148 -0.96 -13.60 0.44
C LEU A 148 -1.03 -15.04 -0.07
N LEU A 149 -0.67 -15.26 -1.32
CA LEU A 149 -0.69 -16.58 -1.96
C LEU A 149 0.32 -17.54 -1.31
N LEU A 150 1.55 -17.10 -1.08
CA LEU A 150 2.62 -17.96 -0.56
C LEU A 150 2.63 -18.05 0.98
N SER A 151 1.63 -17.46 1.64
CA SER A 151 1.38 -17.68 3.08
C SER A 151 0.95 -19.11 3.39
N GLY A 152 0.40 -19.82 2.40
CA GLY A 152 0.19 -21.28 2.45
C GLY A 152 -1.01 -21.74 3.29
N ASP A 153 -1.76 -20.85 3.93
CA ASP A 153 -2.99 -21.20 4.64
C ASP A 153 -3.97 -20.02 4.77
N VAL A 154 -5.21 -20.34 5.10
CA VAL A 154 -6.33 -19.39 5.20
C VAL A 154 -6.11 -18.35 6.30
N LEU A 155 -5.58 -18.75 7.46
CA LEU A 155 -5.43 -17.88 8.62
C LEU A 155 -4.28 -16.90 8.44
N SER A 156 -3.13 -17.37 7.96
CA SER A 156 -1.97 -16.53 7.65
C SER A 156 -2.31 -15.53 6.54
N GLY A 157 -2.98 -15.99 5.47
CA GLY A 157 -3.47 -15.12 4.41
C GLY A 157 -4.43 -14.04 4.93
N ALA A 158 -5.40 -14.42 5.77
CA ALA A 158 -6.32 -13.47 6.40
C ALA A 158 -5.59 -12.44 7.28
N ALA A 159 -4.62 -12.87 8.09
CA ALA A 159 -3.85 -12.01 8.97
C ALA A 159 -3.02 -10.97 8.19
N LEU A 160 -2.37 -11.39 7.10
CA LEU A 160 -1.67 -10.48 6.19
C LEU A 160 -2.62 -9.51 5.50
N GLY A 161 -3.80 -9.98 5.08
CA GLY A 161 -4.88 -9.14 4.56
C GLY A 161 -5.34 -8.08 5.56
N ILE A 162 -5.54 -8.46 6.83
CA ILE A 162 -5.89 -7.52 7.91
C ILE A 162 -4.77 -6.49 8.10
N ALA A 163 -3.50 -6.91 8.14
CA ALA A 163 -2.37 -6.01 8.29
C ALA A 163 -2.31 -4.97 7.16
N PHE A 164 -2.50 -5.42 5.91
CA PHE A 164 -2.62 -4.53 4.75
C PHE A 164 -3.81 -3.57 4.87
N GLY A 165 -4.99 -4.08 5.24
CA GLY A 165 -6.21 -3.27 5.42
C GLY A 165 -6.05 -2.21 6.51
N LEU A 166 -5.40 -2.55 7.63
CA LEU A 166 -5.09 -1.60 8.70
C LEU A 166 -4.15 -0.50 8.20
N GLY A 167 -3.09 -0.86 7.49
CA GLY A 167 -2.18 0.10 6.85
C GLY A 167 -2.93 1.06 5.91
N ARG A 168 -3.90 0.54 5.15
CA ARG A 168 -4.74 1.34 4.24
C ARG A 168 -5.62 2.34 4.97
N VAL A 169 -6.26 1.94 6.08
CA VAL A 169 -7.23 2.78 6.80
C VAL A 169 -6.56 3.94 7.55
N LEU A 170 -5.28 3.83 7.92
CA LEU A 170 -4.56 4.92 8.59
C LEU A 170 -4.59 6.25 7.79
N ALA A 171 -4.75 6.18 6.48
CA ALA A 171 -4.88 7.35 5.63
C ALA A 171 -6.19 8.14 5.79
N VAL A 172 -7.22 7.58 6.44
CA VAL A 172 -8.46 8.29 6.75
C VAL A 172 -8.26 9.25 7.93
N ALA A 173 -7.25 9.03 8.78
CA ALA A 173 -7.06 9.85 9.98
C ALA A 173 -6.87 11.35 9.67
N PRO A 174 -6.07 11.76 8.67
CA PRO A 174 -5.96 13.18 8.33
C PRO A 174 -7.25 13.78 7.73
N ALA A 175 -8.09 12.97 7.07
CA ALA A 175 -9.39 13.43 6.59
C ALA A 175 -10.32 13.86 7.73
N ALA A 176 -10.19 13.24 8.91
CA ALA A 176 -10.95 13.58 10.12
C ALA A 176 -10.69 15.03 10.61
N LEU A 177 -9.55 15.60 10.23
CA LEU A 177 -9.13 16.95 10.61
C LEU A 177 -9.80 18.04 9.76
N ILE A 178 -10.36 17.69 8.60
CA ILE A 178 -10.95 18.65 7.67
C ILE A 178 -12.38 19.00 8.09
N ARG A 179 -12.48 19.97 9.01
CA ARG A 179 -13.74 20.48 9.56
C ARG A 179 -14.08 21.91 9.12
N ASP A 180 -13.12 22.59 8.50
CA ASP A 180 -13.27 23.95 8.01
C ASP A 180 -12.50 24.17 6.70
N ARG A 181 -12.72 25.32 6.07
CA ARG A 181 -12.13 25.67 4.78
C ARG A 181 -10.60 25.80 4.84
N SER A 182 -10.03 26.25 5.96
CA SER A 182 -8.58 26.37 6.09
C SER A 182 -7.92 24.99 6.16
N ALA A 183 -8.53 24.04 6.88
CA ALA A 183 -8.09 22.66 6.92
C ALA A 183 -8.23 21.96 5.56
N LEU A 184 -9.28 22.28 4.78
CA LEU A 184 -9.50 21.74 3.44
C LEU A 184 -8.37 22.08 2.47
N LEU A 185 -7.74 23.25 2.62
CA LEU A 185 -6.60 23.65 1.81
C LEU A 185 -5.29 23.09 2.39
N ALA A 186 -5.11 23.19 3.70
CA ALA A 186 -3.84 22.84 4.35
C ALA A 186 -3.55 21.33 4.40
N VAL A 187 -4.56 20.47 4.56
CA VAL A 187 -4.35 19.02 4.71
C VAL A 187 -3.90 18.37 3.39
N PRO A 188 -4.56 18.60 2.24
CA PRO A 188 -4.06 18.12 0.95
C PRO A 188 -2.67 18.65 0.61
N ASP A 189 -2.38 19.94 0.85
CA ASP A 189 -1.05 20.51 0.60
C ASP A 189 0.04 19.80 1.42
N ARG A 190 -0.21 19.58 2.72
CA ARG A 190 0.71 18.81 3.58
C ARG A 190 0.84 17.36 3.14
N TRP A 191 -0.24 16.76 2.65
CA TRP A 191 -0.25 15.40 2.15
C TRP A 191 0.67 15.25 0.93
N VAL A 192 0.47 16.12 -0.06
CA VAL A 192 1.29 16.17 -1.29
C VAL A 192 2.75 16.46 -0.93
N GLY A 193 3.00 17.39 0.01
CA GLY A 193 4.35 17.69 0.48
C GLY A 193 5.05 16.52 1.20
N ALA A 194 4.29 15.67 1.91
CA ALA A 194 4.82 14.51 2.62
C ALA A 194 4.95 13.25 1.74
N GLU A 195 4.25 13.19 0.60
CA GLU A 195 4.24 12.02 -0.31
C GLU A 195 5.66 11.52 -0.64
N PRO A 196 6.63 12.36 -1.06
CA PRO A 196 7.95 11.87 -1.47
C PRO A 196 8.72 11.22 -0.31
N VAL A 197 8.60 11.79 0.90
CA VAL A 197 9.27 11.29 2.10
C VAL A 197 8.65 9.97 2.53
N ILE A 198 7.33 9.89 2.57
CA ILE A 198 6.62 8.65 2.95
C ILE A 198 6.87 7.57 1.91
N ALA A 199 6.85 7.89 0.62
CA ALA A 199 7.21 6.97 -0.45
C ALA A 199 8.63 6.44 -0.27
N MET A 200 9.61 7.30 0.00
CA MET A 200 11.00 6.88 0.25
C MET A 200 11.11 5.97 1.47
N VAL A 201 10.59 6.41 2.63
CA VAL A 201 10.69 5.66 3.90
C VAL A 201 10.04 4.29 3.79
N THR A 202 8.82 4.22 3.25
CA THR A 202 8.10 2.94 3.09
C THR A 202 8.77 2.01 2.09
N SER A 203 9.29 2.53 0.98
CA SER A 203 10.00 1.73 -0.03
C SER A 203 11.31 1.16 0.52
N VAL A 204 12.09 1.99 1.23
CA VAL A 204 13.31 1.54 1.92
C VAL A 204 12.99 0.52 3.01
N ALA A 205 11.96 0.76 3.83
CA ALA A 205 11.57 -0.17 4.89
C ALA A 205 11.19 -1.54 4.32
N VAL A 206 10.40 -1.59 3.25
CA VAL A 206 10.02 -2.86 2.62
C VAL A 206 11.22 -3.54 1.95
N ALA A 207 12.10 -2.79 1.29
CA ALA A 207 13.34 -3.34 0.74
C ALA A 207 14.23 -3.94 1.84
N VAL A 208 14.37 -3.27 2.98
CA VAL A 208 15.12 -3.78 4.14
C VAL A 208 14.48 -5.05 4.71
N ILE A 209 13.14 -5.10 4.82
CA ILE A 209 12.45 -6.32 5.26
C ILE A 209 12.72 -7.49 4.30
N GLY A 210 12.66 -7.24 2.98
CA GLY A 210 13.02 -8.23 1.96
C GLY A 210 14.48 -8.69 2.09
N LEU A 211 15.40 -7.77 2.33
CA LEU A 211 16.82 -8.08 2.54
C LEU A 211 17.02 -8.96 3.78
N ILE A 212 16.41 -8.59 4.91
CA ILE A 212 16.49 -9.35 6.17
C ILE A 212 15.96 -10.77 5.96
N ALA A 213 14.82 -10.91 5.27
CA ALA A 213 14.22 -12.20 4.95
C ALA A 213 15.15 -13.06 4.06
N LEU A 214 15.81 -12.46 3.06
CA LEU A 214 16.80 -13.19 2.23
C LEU A 214 18.01 -13.65 3.03
N THR A 215 18.57 -12.80 3.89
CA THR A 215 19.78 -13.13 4.67
C THR A 215 19.50 -14.06 5.84
N GLY A 216 18.29 -14.03 6.40
CA GLY A 216 17.88 -14.88 7.52
C GLY A 216 17.54 -16.32 7.10
N SER A 217 17.21 -16.54 5.83
CA SER A 217 16.73 -17.83 5.31
C SER A 217 17.77 -18.64 4.52
N PHE A 218 18.88 -18.04 4.05
CA PHE A 218 19.77 -18.72 3.08
C PHE A 218 21.21 -18.99 3.55
N SER A 219 21.62 -20.24 3.32
CA SER A 219 23.01 -20.73 3.25
C SER A 219 23.59 -20.72 1.82
N LEU A 220 22.94 -20.09 0.82
CA LEU A 220 23.47 -19.93 -0.55
C LEU A 220 23.89 -18.46 -0.80
N PRO A 221 25.16 -18.10 -0.54
CA PRO A 221 25.63 -16.71 -0.65
C PRO A 221 25.55 -16.13 -2.07
N ALA A 222 25.58 -16.95 -3.12
CA ALA A 222 25.69 -16.47 -4.50
C ALA A 222 24.42 -15.77 -5.05
N VAL A 223 23.22 -16.28 -4.73
CA VAL A 223 21.97 -15.73 -5.26
C VAL A 223 21.54 -14.48 -4.48
N GLY A 224 21.70 -14.49 -3.15
CA GLY A 224 21.46 -13.32 -2.30
C GLY A 224 22.34 -12.13 -2.69
N LEU A 225 23.63 -12.37 -2.99
CA LEU A 225 24.54 -11.33 -3.48
C LEU A 225 24.11 -10.75 -4.84
N GLY A 226 23.57 -11.57 -5.74
CA GLY A 226 23.06 -11.10 -7.03
C GLY A 226 21.87 -10.16 -6.89
N VAL A 227 20.89 -10.50 -6.04
CA VAL A 227 19.71 -9.65 -5.82
C VAL A 227 20.11 -8.36 -5.08
N ILE A 228 21.01 -8.45 -4.08
CA ILE A 228 21.56 -7.28 -3.39
C ILE A 228 22.30 -6.36 -4.38
N ALA A 229 23.12 -6.90 -5.27
CA ALA A 229 23.86 -6.12 -6.26
C ALA A 229 22.93 -5.38 -7.23
N ILE A 230 21.86 -6.03 -7.71
CA ILE A 230 20.85 -5.39 -8.58
C ILE A 230 20.15 -4.25 -7.85
N VAL A 231 19.85 -4.42 -6.57
CA VAL A 231 19.14 -3.41 -5.76
C VAL A 231 20.05 -2.24 -5.41
N VAL A 232 21.29 -2.50 -4.99
CA VAL A 232 22.29 -1.45 -4.77
C VAL A 232 22.54 -0.66 -6.05
N ALA A 233 22.69 -1.35 -7.19
CA ALA A 233 22.83 -0.69 -8.49
C ALA A 233 21.61 0.19 -8.81
N SER A 234 20.40 -0.31 -8.56
CA SER A 234 19.15 0.44 -8.78
C SER A 234 19.04 1.68 -7.89
N VAL A 235 19.41 1.56 -6.60
CA VAL A 235 19.44 2.69 -5.65
C VAL A 235 20.48 3.73 -6.07
N VAL A 236 21.70 3.31 -6.44
CA VAL A 236 22.77 4.21 -6.89
C VAL A 236 22.35 4.95 -8.17
N VAL A 237 21.75 4.25 -9.13
CA VAL A 237 21.24 4.87 -10.37
C VAL A 237 20.10 5.84 -10.07
N GLY A 238 19.18 5.48 -9.18
CA GLY A 238 18.06 6.34 -8.77
C GLY A 238 18.52 7.63 -8.08
N LEU A 239 19.47 7.53 -7.14
CA LEU A 239 20.06 8.68 -6.46
C LEU A 239 20.80 9.60 -7.46
N ARG A 240 21.56 9.01 -8.39
CA ARG A 240 22.29 9.76 -9.42
C ARG A 240 21.35 10.46 -10.41
N SER A 241 20.25 9.81 -10.79
CA SER A 241 19.24 10.42 -11.66
C SER A 241 18.51 11.60 -10.99
N ARG A 242 18.32 11.58 -9.67
CA ARG A 242 17.71 12.69 -8.93
C ARG A 242 18.68 13.86 -8.76
N ALA A 243 19.95 13.58 -8.49
CA ALA A 243 21.00 14.60 -8.46
C ALA A 243 21.07 15.37 -9.80
N ASN A 244 21.09 14.64 -10.93
CA ASN A 244 21.14 15.25 -12.26
C ASN A 244 19.88 16.04 -12.64
N ARG A 245 18.72 15.80 -12.00
CA ARG A 245 17.50 16.61 -12.22
C ARG A 245 17.49 17.90 -11.39
N GLY A 246 18.25 17.94 -10.30
CA GLY A 246 18.46 19.16 -9.51
C GLY A 246 19.23 20.24 -10.27
N ASP A 247 20.08 19.84 -11.21
CA ASP A 247 20.89 20.77 -12.04
C ASP A 247 20.12 21.40 -13.21
N VAL A 248 18.90 20.95 -13.52
CA VAL A 248 18.12 21.40 -14.69
C VAL A 248 17.06 22.47 -14.34
N VAL A 249 16.86 22.79 -13.06
CA VAL A 249 15.85 23.78 -12.61
C VAL A 249 16.47 25.16 -12.31
N VAL A 250 17.76 25.36 -12.61
CA VAL A 250 18.42 26.67 -12.57
C VAL A 250 19.00 26.99 -13.95
N SER A 251 18.13 27.35 -14.90
CA SER A 251 18.49 28.09 -16.11
C SER A 251 17.28 28.82 -16.65
#